data_AF-A0AAV4D4T5-F1
#
_entry.id   AF-A0AAV4D4T5-F1
#
_cell.length_a   1.000
_cell.length_b   1.000
_cell.length_c   1.000
_cell.angle_alpha   90.00
_cell.angle_beta   90.00
_cell.angle_gamma   90.00
#
_symmetry.space_group_name_H-M   'P 1'
#
loop_
_entity.id
_entity.type
_entity.pdbx_description
1 polymer ?
#
loop_
_entity_poly.entity_id
_entity_poly.type
_entity_poly.pdbx_seq_one_letter_code
_entity_poly.pdbx_strand_id
1 'polypeptide(L)'
;MREAAVMAMVVKSSRCSVAELARQQWMTKKFGDELSTGQRHELEELADFLSSLNVLSNRPSSTSLKEHRIELTSSTLLRQCPHPVPYAMKQTLCNELDERGSCGIISKNNAAHISLVIV
;
A
#
# COMPACT_ATOMS: atom_id res chain seq x y z
N MET A 1 1.28 20.52 34.48
CA MET A 1 2.03 19.87 33.39
C MET A 1 1.20 18.67 32.95
N ARG A 2 0.58 18.70 31.76
CA ARG A 2 -0.23 17.58 31.24
C ARG A 2 0.53 17.00 30.06
N GLU A 3 0.97 15.75 30.22
CA GLU A 3 1.66 15.00 29.16
C GLU A 3 0.72 14.81 27.98
N ALA A 4 1.14 15.28 26.81
CA ALA A 4 0.48 14.96 25.55
C ALA A 4 0.77 13.50 25.23
N ALA A 5 -0.27 12.69 25.07
CA ALA A 5 -0.15 11.32 24.58
C ALA A 5 0.37 11.35 23.14
N VAL A 6 1.68 11.16 22.97
CA VAL A 6 2.36 11.09 21.68
C VAL A 6 2.15 9.69 21.12
N MET A 7 1.30 9.57 20.12
CA MET A 7 1.08 8.30 19.41
C MET A 7 2.03 8.27 18.20
N ALA A 8 3.27 7.86 18.44
CA ALA A 8 4.27 7.69 17.39
C ALA A 8 4.01 6.38 16.63
N MET A 9 3.76 6.46 15.33
CA MET A 9 3.60 5.31 14.46
C MET A 9 4.95 5.02 13.78
N VAL A 10 5.79 4.22 14.43
CA VAL A 10 7.09 3.80 13.88
C VAL A 10 6.85 2.76 12.79
N VAL A 11 6.86 3.19 11.53
CA VAL A 11 6.87 2.27 10.37
C VAL A 11 8.22 1.57 10.32
N LYS A 12 8.28 0.32 10.81
CA LYS A 12 9.48 -0.52 10.65
C LYS A 12 9.60 -0.93 9.19
N SER A 13 10.71 -0.53 8.56
CA SER A 13 11.10 -0.93 7.20
C SER A 13 11.41 -2.44 7.17
N SER A 14 10.39 -3.23 6.87
CA SER A 14 10.53 -4.66 6.56
C SER A 14 10.92 -4.79 5.08
N ARG A 15 12.19 -5.10 4.79
CA ARG A 15 12.64 -5.47 3.44
C ARG A 15 12.02 -6.82 3.08
N CYS A 16 10.82 -6.80 2.50
CA CYS A 16 10.15 -7.99 2.00
C CYS A 16 10.77 -8.39 0.65
N SER A 17 11.13 -9.66 0.49
CA SER A 17 11.93 -10.25 -0.61
C SER A 17 11.18 -10.39 -1.94
N VAL A 18 10.53 -9.33 -2.44
CA VAL A 18 9.49 -9.42 -3.50
C VAL A 18 9.89 -8.81 -4.85
N ALA A 19 11.19 -8.65 -5.11
CA ALA A 19 11.65 -8.14 -6.41
C ALA A 19 11.22 -9.01 -7.62
N GLU A 20 10.86 -10.27 -7.39
CA GLU A 20 10.50 -11.22 -8.46
C GLU A 20 9.04 -11.14 -8.93
N LEU A 21 8.07 -10.75 -8.09
CA LEU A 21 6.65 -10.73 -8.50
C LEU A 21 6.29 -9.52 -9.37
N ALA A 22 6.91 -8.35 -9.15
CA ALA A 22 6.69 -7.17 -9.99
C ALA A 22 7.18 -7.38 -11.43
N ARG A 23 8.21 -8.21 -11.63
CA ARG A 23 8.73 -8.57 -12.96
C ARG A 23 7.72 -9.34 -13.81
N GLN A 24 6.80 -10.09 -13.18
CA GLN A 24 5.90 -10.99 -13.92
C GLN A 24 4.63 -10.30 -14.44
N GLN A 25 4.25 -9.15 -13.89
CA GLN A 25 2.94 -8.53 -14.17
C GLN A 25 2.89 -7.68 -15.44
N TRP A 26 4.02 -7.13 -15.90
CA TRP A 26 4.08 -6.37 -17.17
C TRP A 26 4.36 -7.28 -18.37
N MET A 27 5.19 -8.32 -18.18
CA MET A 27 5.48 -9.37 -19.18
C MET A 27 4.22 -10.12 -19.65
N THR A 28 3.19 -10.17 -18.81
CA THR A 28 1.91 -10.86 -19.11
C THR A 28 0.96 -10.02 -19.96
N LYS A 29 1.26 -8.73 -20.22
CA LYS A 29 0.46 -7.89 -21.11
C LYS A 29 0.96 -8.04 -22.54
N LYS A 30 0.27 -8.86 -23.33
CA LYS A 30 0.50 -8.99 -24.79
C LYS A 30 0.44 -7.60 -25.42
N PHE A 31 1.57 -7.10 -25.91
CA PHE A 31 1.61 -5.87 -26.71
C PHE A 31 0.75 -6.07 -27.96
N GLY A 32 -0.01 -5.04 -28.36
CA GLY A 32 -0.96 -5.15 -29.48
C GLY A 32 -0.31 -5.64 -30.77
N ASP A 33 -1.08 -6.35 -31.60
CA ASP A 33 -0.60 -6.94 -32.86
C ASP A 33 -0.17 -5.89 -33.90
N GLU A 34 -0.57 -4.62 -33.71
CA GLU A 34 -0.33 -3.49 -34.62
C GLU A 34 1.06 -2.84 -34.49
N LEU A 35 1.91 -3.29 -33.57
CA LEU A 35 3.26 -2.74 -33.41
C LEU A 35 4.24 -3.36 -34.42
N SER A 36 5.01 -2.51 -35.10
CA SER A 36 6.15 -2.97 -35.90
C SER A 36 7.22 -3.61 -35.00
N THR A 37 8.06 -4.46 -35.57
CA THR A 37 9.12 -5.18 -34.83
C THR A 37 10.09 -4.24 -34.10
N GLY A 38 10.43 -3.09 -34.71
CA GLY A 38 11.27 -2.08 -34.07
C GLY A 38 10.60 -1.41 -32.87
N GLN A 39 9.32 -1.04 -33.00
CA GLN A 39 8.56 -0.41 -31.91
C GLN A 39 8.32 -1.37 -30.74
N ARG A 40 8.14 -2.67 -31.01
CA ARG A 40 8.07 -3.68 -29.94
C ARG A 40 9.37 -3.76 -29.15
N HIS A 41 10.50 -3.75 -29.85
CA HIS A 41 11.81 -3.81 -29.21
C HIS A 41 12.06 -2.59 -28.32
N GLU A 42 11.80 -1.37 -28.83
CA GLU A 42 11.90 -0.14 -28.04
C GLU A 42 10.98 -0.15 -26.82
N LEU A 43 9.77 -0.69 -26.96
CA LEU A 43 8.81 -0.79 -25.87
C LEU A 43 9.24 -1.80 -24.79
N GLU A 44 9.81 -2.93 -25.19
CA GLU A 44 10.40 -3.92 -24.29
C GLU A 44 11.56 -3.31 -23.49
N GLU A 45 12.48 -2.61 -24.15
CA GLU A 45 13.59 -1.92 -23.47
C GLU A 45 13.11 -0.86 -22.48
N LEU A 46 12.09 -0.07 -22.86
CA LEU A 46 11.47 0.91 -21.96
C LEU A 46 10.79 0.26 -20.76
N ALA A 47 10.08 -0.85 -20.99
CA ALA A 47 9.40 -1.58 -19.93
C ALA A 47 10.39 -2.21 -18.94
N ASP A 48 11.51 -2.75 -19.43
CA ASP A 48 12.60 -3.26 -18.60
C ASP A 48 13.24 -2.14 -17.77
N PHE A 49 13.53 -1.00 -18.40
CA PHE A 49 14.08 0.17 -17.72
C PHE A 49 13.17 0.68 -16.61
N LEU A 50 11.86 0.88 -16.90
CA LEU A 50 10.90 1.36 -15.91
C LEU A 50 10.62 0.32 -14.80
N SER A 51 10.69 -0.96 -15.13
CA SER A 51 10.61 -2.05 -14.15
C SER A 51 11.81 -2.07 -13.22
N SER A 52 13.02 -1.80 -13.73
CA SER A 52 14.23 -1.69 -12.91
C SER A 52 14.16 -0.54 -11.89
N LEU A 53 13.46 0.54 -12.26
CA LEU A 53 13.17 1.68 -11.39
C LEU A 53 11.95 1.45 -10.46
N ASN A 54 11.33 0.28 -10.54
CA ASN A 54 10.15 -0.11 -9.77
C ASN A 54 8.94 0.86 -9.94
N VAL A 55 8.88 1.57 -11.07
CA VAL A 55 7.83 2.57 -11.38
C VAL A 55 6.51 1.90 -11.76
N LEU A 56 6.59 0.74 -12.42
CA LEU A 56 5.41 -0.04 -12.85
C LEU A 56 4.86 -0.96 -11.75
N SER A 57 5.39 -0.85 -10.53
CA SER A 57 4.99 -1.69 -9.41
C SER A 57 3.67 -1.22 -8.82
N ASN A 58 2.75 -2.16 -8.57
CA ASN A 58 1.54 -1.91 -7.81
C ASN A 58 1.80 -1.74 -6.29
N ARG A 59 3.04 -1.97 -5.84
CA ARG A 59 3.42 -1.77 -4.44
C ARG A 59 3.71 -0.28 -4.19
N PRO A 60 3.13 0.33 -3.15
CA PRO A 60 3.46 1.70 -2.81
C PRO A 60 4.95 1.81 -2.46
N SER A 61 5.61 2.80 -3.05
CA SER A 61 6.99 3.13 -2.74
C SER A 61 7.07 4.00 -1.49
N SER A 62 8.23 4.01 -0.85
CA SER A 62 8.54 4.94 0.23
C SER A 62 9.03 6.26 -0.35
N THR A 63 8.57 7.38 0.21
CA THR A 63 9.09 8.70 -0.15
C THR A 63 10.17 9.13 0.84
N SER A 64 11.05 10.06 0.45
CA SER A 64 12.04 10.66 1.36
C SER A 64 11.42 11.66 2.35
N LEU A 65 10.09 11.78 2.37
CA LEU A 65 9.38 12.60 3.33
C LEU A 65 9.61 12.00 4.72
N LYS A 66 9.98 12.84 5.70
CA LYS A 66 10.07 12.43 7.11
C LYS A 66 8.69 12.02 7.65
N GLU A 67 8.67 11.58 8.91
CA GLU A 67 7.44 11.30 9.66
C GLU A 67 6.45 12.48 9.56
N HIS A 68 5.25 12.19 9.06
CA HIS A 68 4.17 13.16 8.98
C HIS A 68 3.44 13.24 10.32
N ARG A 69 3.59 14.35 11.03
CA ARG A 69 2.90 14.60 12.31
C ARG A 69 1.58 15.33 12.07
N ILE A 70 0.49 14.73 12.52
CA ILE A 70 -0.84 15.34 12.49
C ILE A 70 -1.10 16.04 13.82
N GLU A 71 -1.31 17.36 13.79
CA GLU A 71 -1.73 18.11 14.97
C GLU A 71 -3.24 18.00 15.17
N LEU A 72 -3.65 17.69 16.40
CA LEU A 72 -5.05 17.53 16.75
C LEU A 72 -5.69 18.90 17.02
N THR A 73 -6.84 19.15 16.41
CA THR A 73 -7.65 20.34 16.67
C THR A 73 -8.46 20.24 17.97
N SER A 74 -8.71 19.02 18.46
CA SER A 74 -9.42 18.74 19.70
C SER A 74 -8.78 17.58 20.46
N SER A 75 -8.90 17.59 21.78
CA SER A 75 -8.48 16.51 22.67
C SER A 75 -9.54 15.42 22.88
N THR A 76 -10.75 15.60 22.35
CA THR A 76 -11.81 14.58 22.43
C THR A 76 -11.57 13.46 21.43
N LEU A 77 -11.45 12.24 21.94
CA LEU A 77 -11.26 11.05 21.13
C LEU A 77 -12.61 10.50 20.67
N LEU A 78 -12.71 10.18 19.38
CA LEU A 78 -13.90 9.54 18.79
C LEU A 78 -13.70 8.03 18.72
N ARG A 79 -14.69 7.30 19.23
CA ARG A 79 -14.79 5.84 19.11
C ARG A 79 -16.13 5.49 18.48
N GLN A 80 -16.09 4.99 17.25
CA GLN A 80 -17.28 4.53 16.55
C GLN A 80 -17.39 3.00 16.64
N CYS A 81 -18.62 2.50 16.82
CA CYS A 81 -18.88 1.06 16.83
C CYS A 81 -18.80 0.52 15.39
N PRO A 82 -17.95 -0.47 15.08
CA PRO A 82 -17.81 -1.01 13.73
C PRO A 82 -19.15 -1.48 13.15
N HIS A 83 -19.40 -1.17 11.88
CA HIS A 83 -20.55 -1.74 11.18
C HIS A 83 -20.29 -3.21 10.85
N PRO A 84 -21.30 -4.10 10.95
CA PRO A 84 -21.14 -5.47 10.52
C PRO A 84 -20.78 -5.55 9.03
N VAL A 85 -19.67 -6.22 8.73
CA VAL A 85 -19.26 -6.49 7.35
C VAL A 85 -20.09 -7.65 6.77
N PRO A 86 -20.72 -7.48 5.59
CA PRO A 86 -21.46 -8.56 4.93
C PRO A 86 -20.59 -9.80 4.72
N TYR A 87 -21.17 -10.98 4.91
CA TYR A 87 -20.42 -12.25 4.84
C TYR A 87 -19.65 -12.42 3.52
N ALA A 88 -20.29 -12.07 2.39
CA ALA A 88 -19.70 -12.16 1.06
C ALA A 88 -18.41 -11.34 0.91
N MET A 89 -18.25 -10.26 1.68
CA MET A 89 -17.11 -9.35 1.57
C MET A 89 -16.01 -9.63 2.59
N LYS A 90 -16.30 -10.44 3.63
CA LYS A 90 -15.34 -10.72 4.71
C LYS A 90 -14.03 -11.30 4.18
N GLN A 91 -14.13 -12.29 3.28
CA GLN A 91 -12.93 -12.95 2.76
C GLN A 91 -12.09 -12.01 1.91
N THR A 92 -12.73 -11.24 1.02
CA THR A 92 -12.04 -10.23 0.22
C THR A 92 -11.35 -9.20 1.09
N LEU A 93 -12.05 -8.69 2.10
CA LEU A 93 -11.50 -7.69 3.03
C LEU A 93 -10.31 -8.26 3.83
N CYS A 94 -10.39 -9.51 4.31
CA CYS A 94 -9.27 -10.16 4.99
C CYS A 94 -8.04 -10.27 4.08
N ASN A 95 -8.22 -10.72 2.84
CA ASN A 95 -7.13 -10.84 1.88
C ASN A 95 -6.46 -9.47 1.64
N GLU A 96 -7.24 -8.41 1.42
CA GLU A 96 -6.69 -7.06 1.23
C GLU A 96 -5.93 -6.56 2.46
N LEU A 97 -6.44 -6.81 3.66
CA LEU A 97 -5.77 -6.43 4.91
C LEU A 97 -4.45 -7.19 5.11
N ASP A 98 -4.41 -8.48 4.77
CA ASP A 98 -3.21 -9.30 4.87
C ASP A 98 -2.15 -8.90 3.83
N GLU A 99 -2.56 -8.59 2.60
CA GLU A 99 -1.67 -8.06 1.55
C GLU A 99 -1.06 -6.72 1.96
N ARG A 100 -1.89 -5.79 2.47
CA ARG A 100 -1.45 -4.46 2.90
C ARG A 100 -0.61 -4.52 4.18
N GLY A 101 -0.92 -5.46 5.08
CA GLY A 101 -0.11 -5.77 6.26
C GLY A 101 1.27 -6.29 5.87
N SER A 102 1.33 -7.22 4.93
CA SER A 102 2.58 -7.78 4.39
C SER A 102 3.45 -6.71 3.70
N CYS A 103 2.81 -5.72 3.07
CA CYS A 103 3.50 -4.57 2.48
C CYS A 103 4.04 -3.56 3.52
N GLY A 104 3.62 -3.67 4.78
CA GLY A 104 3.98 -2.73 5.86
C GLY A 104 3.15 -1.44 5.88
N ILE A 105 2.04 -1.39 5.12
CA ILE A 105 1.15 -0.22 5.04
C ILE A 105 0.25 -0.15 6.27
N ILE A 106 -0.24 -1.31 6.72
CA ILE A 106 -1.13 -1.44 7.88
C ILE A 106 -0.40 -2.22 8.97
N SER A 107 -0.54 -1.78 10.22
CA SER A 107 0.01 -2.46 11.38
C SER A 107 -1.04 -2.58 12.48
N LYS A 108 -1.01 -3.67 13.24
CA LYS A 108 -1.84 -3.82 14.44
C LYS A 108 -1.45 -2.76 15.47
N ASN A 109 -2.44 -2.05 15.99
CA ASN A 109 -2.25 -1.02 17.00
C ASN A 109 -3.44 -1.04 17.97
N ASN A 110 -3.18 -0.81 19.26
CA ASN A 110 -4.22 -0.63 20.26
C ASN A 110 -4.53 0.87 20.39
N ALA A 111 -5.22 1.41 19.39
CA ALA A 111 -5.52 2.82 19.29
C ALA A 111 -6.75 3.21 20.12
N ALA A 112 -6.69 4.36 20.79
CA ALA A 112 -7.87 4.90 21.46
C ALA A 112 -8.91 5.48 20.48
N HIS A 113 -8.49 5.86 19.27
CA HIS A 113 -9.33 6.33 18.18
C HIS A 113 -9.75 5.16 17.26
N ILE A 114 -11.04 5.08 16.93
CA ILE A 114 -11.59 4.07 16.02
C ILE A 114 -12.55 4.74 15.04
N SER A 115 -12.23 4.64 13.75
CA SER A 115 -13.07 5.06 12.64
C SER A 115 -13.72 3.85 11.95
N LEU A 116 -14.86 4.09 11.30
CA LEU A 116 -15.61 3.06 10.59
C LEU A 116 -14.92 2.67 9.27
N VAL A 117 -14.91 1.37 8.97
CA VAL A 117 -14.63 0.84 7.64
C VAL A 117 -15.98 0.56 6.98
N ILE A 118 -16.20 1.16 5.81
CA ILE A 118 -17.41 0.98 5.01
C ILE A 118 -16.98 0.22 3.76
N VAL A 119 -17.72 -0.85 3.45
CA VAL A 119 -17.44 -1.77 2.34
C VAL A 119 -18.61 -1.73 1.36
#